data_AF-N6Y673-F1
#
_entry.id   AF-N6Y673-F1
#
_cell.length_a   1.000
_cell.length_b   1.000
_cell.length_c   1.000
_cell.angle_alpha   90.00
_cell.angle_beta   90.00
_cell.angle_gamma   90.00
#
_symmetry.space_group_name_H-M   'P 1'
#
loop_
_entity.id
_entity.type
_entity.pdbx_description
1 polymer ?
#
loop_
_entity_poly.entity_id
_entity_poly.type
_entity_poly.pdbx_seq_one_letter_code
_entity_poly.pdbx_strand_id
1 'polypeptide(L)'
;MITSHTGHLSHLQDLNLWFMLSLRDAASKDLNAACAEFGTDQRFAKFVTELTMSQIQKICSTERVLFRPAIDIETLAALTKIPQESSRAYATIAGA
;
A
#
# COMPACT_ATOMS: atom_id res chain seq x y z
N MET A 1 34.46 -4.02 3.30
CA MET A 1 33.65 -5.26 3.34
C MET A 1 32.20 -4.82 3.41
N ILE A 2 31.52 -4.74 2.27
CA ILE A 2 30.12 -4.30 2.17
C ILE A 2 29.28 -5.57 2.05
N THR A 3 28.54 -5.89 3.10
CA THR A 3 27.67 -7.05 3.16
C THR A 3 26.34 -6.76 2.46
N SER A 4 26.02 -7.55 1.44
CA SER A 4 24.67 -8.07 1.19
C SER A 4 23.55 -7.07 0.80
N HIS A 5 23.69 -6.32 -0.29
CA HIS A 5 22.57 -5.55 -0.87
C HIS A 5 21.56 -6.39 -1.68
N THR A 6 21.84 -7.67 -1.95
CA THR A 6 21.03 -8.49 -2.86
C THR A 6 19.68 -8.93 -2.28
N GLY A 7 19.56 -9.14 -0.97
CA GLY A 7 18.29 -9.54 -0.34
C GLY A 7 17.28 -8.41 -0.16
N HIS A 8 17.74 -7.15 -0.07
CA HIS A 8 16.84 -6.00 0.10
C HIS A 8 16.17 -5.58 -1.21
N LEU A 9 16.83 -5.86 -2.35
CA LEU A 9 16.30 -5.59 -3.68
C LEU A 9 15.21 -6.59 -4.08
N SER A 10 15.30 -7.86 -3.67
CA SER A 10 14.26 -8.86 -3.96
C SER A 10 12.92 -8.51 -3.29
N HIS A 11 12.96 -8.08 -2.03
CA HIS A 11 11.73 -7.71 -1.30
C HIS A 11 11.06 -6.46 -1.88
N LEU A 12 11.83 -5.51 -2.40
CA LEU A 12 11.29 -4.32 -3.04
C LEU A 12 10.62 -4.66 -4.38
N GLN A 13 11.23 -5.57 -5.16
CA GLN A 13 10.64 -6.06 -6.40
C GLN A 13 9.33 -6.79 -6.16
N ASP A 14 9.29 -7.67 -5.15
CA ASP A 14 8.07 -8.40 -4.78
C ASP A 14 6.95 -7.44 -4.35
N LEU A 15 7.29 -6.41 -3.57
CA LEU A 15 6.34 -5.39 -3.12
C LEU A 15 5.78 -4.58 -4.30
N ASN A 16 6.65 -4.14 -5.22
CA ASN A 16 6.25 -3.44 -6.43
C ASN A 16 5.36 -4.33 -7.31
N LEU A 17 5.70 -5.61 -7.44
CA LEU A 17 4.95 -6.57 -8.24
C LEU A 17 3.57 -6.81 -7.63
N TRP A 18 3.48 -7.01 -6.32
CA TRP A 18 2.21 -7.12 -5.61
C TRP A 18 1.32 -5.90 -5.88
N PHE A 19 1.84 -4.69 -5.69
CA PHE A 19 1.08 -3.46 -5.92
C PHE A 19 0.55 -3.37 -7.36
N MET A 20 1.42 -3.55 -8.36
CA MET A 20 1.04 -3.43 -9.78
C MET A 20 0.01 -4.49 -10.19
N LEU A 21 0.15 -5.73 -9.71
CA LEU A 21 -0.78 -6.81 -10.03
C LEU A 21 -2.12 -6.66 -9.32
N SER A 22 -2.12 -6.27 -8.05
CA SER A 22 -3.34 -6.01 -7.28
C SER A 22 -4.13 -4.83 -7.86
N LEU A 23 -3.46 -3.72 -8.18
CA LEU A 23 -4.09 -2.57 -8.84
C LEU A 23 -4.67 -2.97 -10.20
N ARG A 24 -3.92 -3.75 -11.00
CA ARG A 24 -4.38 -4.22 -12.30
C ARG A 24 -5.65 -5.06 -12.21
N ASP A 25 -5.68 -6.02 -11.29
CA ASP A 25 -6.83 -6.91 -11.08
C ASP A 25 -8.05 -6.13 -10.58
N ALA A 26 -7.87 -5.24 -9.59
CA ALA A 26 -8.94 -4.40 -9.08
C ALA A 26 -9.49 -3.44 -10.15
N ALA A 27 -8.61 -2.73 -10.87
CA ALA A 27 -9.00 -1.76 -11.90
C ALA A 27 -9.66 -2.40 -13.12
N SER A 28 -9.34 -3.68 -13.41
CA SER A 28 -10.01 -4.44 -14.47
C SER A 28 -11.46 -4.79 -14.11
N LYS A 29 -11.81 -4.79 -12.82
CA LYS A 29 -13.19 -5.05 -12.32
C LYS A 29 -13.97 -3.75 -12.16
N ASP A 30 -13.40 -2.77 -11.47
CA ASP A 30 -13.96 -1.44 -11.29
C ASP A 30 -12.83 -0.41 -11.14
N LEU A 31 -12.65 0.40 -12.18
CA LEU A 31 -11.59 1.40 -12.23
C LEU A 31 -11.73 2.47 -11.14
N ASN A 32 -12.94 2.92 -10.83
CA ASN A 32 -13.15 4.01 -9.88
C ASN A 32 -12.95 3.52 -8.44
N ALA A 33 -13.48 2.33 -8.12
CA ALA A 33 -13.26 1.70 -6.82
C ALA A 33 -11.77 1.43 -6.59
N ALA A 34 -11.05 0.91 -7.59
CA ALA A 34 -9.61 0.68 -7.51
C ALA A 34 -8.81 1.97 -7.30
N CYS A 35 -9.17 3.07 -7.96
CA CYS A 35 -8.52 4.36 -7.75
C CYS A 35 -8.67 4.83 -6.29
N ALA A 36 -9.87 4.67 -5.71
CA ALA A 36 -10.15 5.02 -4.32
C ALA A 36 -9.40 4.11 -3.33
N GLU A 37 -9.38 2.80 -3.58
CA GLU A 37 -8.73 1.81 -2.71
C GLU A 37 -7.21 1.97 -2.69
N PHE A 38 -6.59 2.16 -3.86
CA PHE A 38 -5.13 2.24 -3.99
C PHE A 38 -4.60 3.68 -3.90
N GLY A 39 -5.47 4.69 -3.81
CA GLY A 39 -5.07 6.10 -3.76
C GLY A 39 -4.32 6.55 -5.02
N THR A 40 -4.74 6.04 -6.20
CA THR A 40 -4.12 6.36 -7.49
C THR A 40 -5.05 7.18 -8.36
N ASP A 41 -4.48 7.92 -9.32
CA ASP A 41 -5.30 8.61 -10.31
C ASP A 41 -5.77 7.66 -11.43
N GLN A 42 -6.88 8.02 -12.07
CA GLN A 42 -7.52 7.19 -13.09
C GLN A 42 -6.64 6.93 -14.31
N ARG A 43 -5.75 7.86 -14.68
CA ARG A 43 -4.86 7.67 -15.83
C ARG A 43 -3.80 6.62 -15.50
N PHE A 44 -3.24 6.66 -14.29
CA PHE A 44 -2.30 5.66 -13.82
C PHE A 44 -2.94 4.27 -13.75
N ALA A 45 -4.08 4.13 -13.07
CA ALA A 45 -4.75 2.85 -12.94
C ALA A 45 -5.13 2.25 -14.30
N LYS A 46 -5.66 3.08 -15.23
CA LYS A 46 -5.97 2.64 -16.60
C LYS A 46 -4.72 2.19 -17.35
N PHE A 47 -3.63 2.97 -17.28
CA PHE A 47 -2.36 2.58 -17.90
C PHE A 47 -1.87 1.22 -17.39
N VAL A 48 -1.98 0.96 -16.07
CA VAL A 48 -1.59 -0.33 -15.48
C VAL A 48 -2.43 -1.51 -16.02
N THR A 49 -3.71 -1.29 -16.35
CA THR A 49 -4.56 -2.34 -16.99
C THR A 49 -4.10 -2.75 -18.39
N GLU A 50 -3.39 -1.86 -19.08
CA GLU A 50 -2.93 -2.09 -20.45
C GLU A 50 -1.52 -2.74 -20.49
N LEU A 51 -0.85 -2.87 -19.33
CA LEU A 51 0.50 -3.43 -19.26
C LEU A 51 0.51 -4.97 -19.36
N THR A 52 1.40 -5.46 -20.22
CA THR A 52 1.77 -6.88 -20.27
C THR A 52 2.55 -7.28 -19.01
N MET A 53 2.57 -8.58 -18.70
CA MET A 53 3.33 -9.10 -17.56
C MET A 53 4.83 -8.77 -17.65
N SER A 54 5.42 -8.86 -18.85
CA SER A 54 6.83 -8.54 -19.06
C SER A 54 7.15 -7.07 -18.78
N GLN A 55 6.25 -6.15 -19.17
CA GLN A 55 6.41 -4.73 -18.85
C GLN A 55 6.29 -4.46 -17.34
N ILE A 56 5.34 -5.11 -16.66
CA ILE A 56 5.18 -5.01 -15.21
C ILE A 56 6.45 -5.47 -14.51
N GLN A 57 6.98 -6.65 -14.86
CA GLN A 57 8.22 -7.17 -14.29
C GLN A 57 9.38 -6.19 -14.47
N LYS A 58 9.55 -5.63 -15.67
CA LYS A 58 10.60 -4.65 -15.96
C LYS A 58 10.47 -3.37 -15.12
N ILE A 59 9.25 -2.86 -14.93
CA ILE A 59 8.99 -1.68 -14.08
C ILE A 59 9.26 -2.00 -12.61
N CYS A 60 8.87 -3.19 -12.15
CA CYS A 60 9.05 -3.62 -10.76
C CYS A 60 10.50 -3.89 -10.40
N SER A 61 11.39 -4.13 -11.38
CA SER A 61 12.84 -4.29 -11.18
C SER A 61 13.58 -3.01 -10.74
N THR A 62 12.89 -1.88 -10.61
CA THR A 62 13.50 -0.62 -10.15
C THR A 62 13.87 -0.68 -8.67
N GLU A 63 14.89 0.09 -8.25
CA GLU A 63 15.32 0.17 -6.84
C GLU A 63 14.46 1.14 -6.00
N ARG A 64 13.25 1.46 -6.45
CA ARG A 64 12.34 2.41 -5.81
C ARG A 64 10.95 1.83 -5.67
N VAL A 65 10.30 2.15 -4.56
CA VAL A 65 8.89 1.81 -4.35
C VAL A 65 8.04 2.64 -5.31
N LEU A 66 7.09 2.00 -6.00
CA LEU A 66 6.25 2.63 -7.04
C LEU A 66 5.04 3.39 -6.47
N PHE A 67 4.83 3.33 -5.17
CA PHE A 67 3.73 3.94 -4.46
C PHE A 67 4.24 4.73 -3.25
N ARG A 68 3.36 5.58 -2.71
CA ARG A 68 3.62 6.39 -1.52
C ARG A 68 2.46 6.24 -0.53
N PRO A 69 2.70 6.47 0.76
CA PRO A 69 1.62 6.56 1.73
C PRO A 69 0.56 7.57 1.30
N ALA A 70 -0.72 7.17 1.40
CA ALA A 70 -1.85 8.03 1.04
C ALA A 70 -2.17 9.08 2.12
N ILE A 71 -1.76 8.82 3.36
CA ILE A 71 -1.95 9.70 4.50
C ILE A 71 -0.60 10.24 4.98
N ASP A 72 -0.59 11.51 5.37
CA ASP A 72 0.57 12.13 6.01
C ASP A 72 0.75 11.64 7.46
N ILE A 73 1.89 12.00 8.05
CA ILE A 73 2.27 11.53 9.38
C ILE A 73 1.36 12.12 10.46
N GLU A 74 0.87 13.33 10.28
CA GLU A 74 -0.06 14.00 11.19
C GLU A 74 -1.42 13.29 11.24
N THR A 75 -1.96 12.92 10.09
CA THR A 75 -3.21 12.15 9.95
C THR A 75 -3.05 10.76 10.53
N LEU A 76 -1.94 10.07 10.22
CA LEU A 76 -1.65 8.76 10.81
C LEU A 76 -1.51 8.84 12.34
N ALA A 77 -0.84 9.87 12.85
CA ALA A 77 -0.70 10.11 14.29
C ALA A 77 -2.05 10.42 14.96
N ALA A 78 -2.97 11.09 14.28
CA ALA A 78 -4.32 11.32 14.80
C ALA A 78 -5.15 10.02 14.87
N LEU A 79 -5.07 9.17 13.85
CA LEU A 79 -5.81 7.89 13.79
C LEU A 79 -5.30 6.84 14.79
N THR A 80 -4.01 6.90 15.13
CA THR A 80 -3.36 5.96 16.07
C THR A 80 -3.50 6.38 17.53
N LYS A 81 -3.96 7.60 17.81
CA LYS A 81 -4.35 8.01 19.16
C LYS A 81 -5.64 7.29 19.52
N ILE A 82 -5.51 6.20 20.27
CA ILE A 82 -6.63 5.54 20.95
C ILE A 82 -7.37 6.60 21.77
N PRO A 83 -8.68 6.82 21.57
CA PRO A 83 -9.46 7.64 22.47
C PRO A 83 -9.35 7.03 23.87
N GLN A 84 -8.68 7.73 24.80
CA GLN A 84 -8.57 7.28 26.20
C GLN A 84 -9.94 7.15 26.90
N GLU A 85 -11.03 7.57 26.25
CA GLU A 85 -12.40 7.50 26.76
C GLU A 85 -12.91 6.05 26.88
N SER A 86 -12.36 5.09 26.14
CA SER A 86 -12.73 3.67 26.28
C SER A 86 -12.07 2.99 27.50
N SER A 87 -11.05 3.59 28.12
CA SER A 87 -10.39 3.00 29.30
C SER A 87 -11.19 3.10 30.59
N ARG A 88 -12.21 3.97 30.66
CA ARG A 88 -13.11 4.05 31.83
C ARG A 88 -14.27 3.05 31.77
N ALA A 89 -14.72 2.65 30.58
CA ALA A 89 -15.85 1.73 30.44
C ALA A 89 -15.51 0.28 30.86
N TYR A 90 -14.25 -0.15 30.71
CA TYR A 90 -13.83 -1.50 31.13
C TYR A 90 -13.44 -1.60 32.62
N ALA A 91 -13.14 -0.48 33.28
CA ALA A 91 -12.81 -0.49 34.72
C ALA A 91 -14.05 -0.70 35.62
N THR A 92 -15.26 -0.42 35.13
CA THR A 92 -16.50 -0.60 35.90
C THR A 92 -17.05 -2.03 35.86
N ILE A 93 -16.62 -2.87 34.91
CA ILE A 93 -17.12 -4.25 34.78
C ILE A 93 -16.26 -5.25 35.59
N ALA A 94 -15.04 -4.89 35.96
CA ALA A 94 -14.14 -5.75 36.74
C ALA A 94 -14.19 -5.51 38.26
N GLY A 95 -15.17 -4.75 38.76
CA GLY A 95 -15.22 -4.31 40.16
C GLY A 95 -16.62 -4.15 40.75
N ALA A 96 -17.56 -5.04 40.42
CA ALA A 96 -18.85 -5.17 41.10
C ALA A 96 -19.11 -6.63 41.46
#